data_AF-A0AAD0ZG71-F1
#
_entry.id   AF-A0AAD0ZG71-F1
#
_cell.length_a   1.000
_cell.length_b   1.000
_cell.length_c   1.000
_cell.angle_alpha   90.00
_cell.angle_beta   90.00
_cell.angle_gamma   90.00
#
_symmetry.space_group_name_H-M   'P 1'
#
loop_
_entity.id
_entity.type
_entity.pdbx_description
1 polymer ?
#
loop_
_entity_poly.entity_id
_entity_poly.type
_entity_poly.pdbx_seq_one_letter_code
_entity_poly.pdbx_strand_id
1 'polypeptide(L)' 'MTERHLNHSETLSNGCKIKVRSEILRDGSLKMFIGIYKPDGSVIVEDNDLAPDGLDMEDAFEWGIDRAKKIGSEQKVQ' A
#
# COMPACT_ATOMS: atom_id res chain seq x y z
N MET A 1 13.89 -19.30 2.77
CA MET A 1 12.75 -18.71 3.51
C MET A 1 11.47 -19.02 2.74
N THR A 2 10.35 -19.24 3.43
CA THR A 2 9.04 -19.36 2.76
C THR A 2 8.55 -17.96 2.44
N GLU A 3 8.04 -17.76 1.22
CA GLU A 3 7.41 -16.51 0.81
C GLU A 3 6.22 -16.21 1.74
N ARG A 4 6.16 -15.00 2.28
CA ARG A 4 5.06 -14.53 3.14
C ARG A 4 4.58 -13.19 2.58
N HIS A 5 3.27 -13.01 2.53
CA HIS A 5 2.68 -11.76 2.07
C HIS A 5 1.54 -11.30 2.97
N LEU A 6 1.36 -9.98 3.06
CA LEU A 6 0.21 -9.31 3.65
C LEU A 6 -0.49 -8.48 2.58
N ASN A 7 -1.81 -8.35 2.66
CA ASN A 7 -2.61 -7.58 1.72
C ASN A 7 -3.75 -6.85 2.43
N HIS A 8 -3.92 -5.58 2.12
CA HIS A 8 -5.00 -4.74 2.63
C HIS A 8 -5.68 -4.00 1.48
N SER A 9 -7.00 -3.91 1.53
CA SER A 9 -7.75 -3.01 0.65
C SER A 9 -8.99 -2.50 1.37
N GLU A 10 -9.23 -1.21 1.25
CA GLU A 10 -10.43 -0.56 1.78
C GLU A 10 -10.84 0.61 0.90
N THR A 11 -12.09 1.04 1.07
CA THR A 11 -12.62 2.28 0.50
C THR A 11 -12.72 3.31 1.61
N LEU A 12 -12.07 4.45 1.43
CA LEU A 12 -12.06 5.57 2.37
C LEU A 12 -13.40 6.33 2.33
N SER A 13 -13.63 7.20 3.31
CA SER A 13 -14.87 7.98 3.43
C SER A 13 -15.14 8.93 2.26
N ASN A 14 -14.10 9.37 1.54
CA ASN A 14 -14.22 10.16 0.31
C ASN A 14 -14.37 9.31 -0.97
N GLY A 15 -14.54 8.00 -0.81
CA GLY A 15 -14.70 7.04 -1.89
C GLY A 15 -13.38 6.60 -2.56
N CYS A 16 -12.22 7.18 -2.21
CA CYS A 16 -10.94 6.69 -2.70
C CYS A 16 -10.73 5.25 -2.24
N LYS A 17 -10.21 4.40 -3.13
CA LYS A 17 -9.83 3.03 -2.81
C LYS A 17 -8.34 2.95 -2.59
N ILE A 18 -7.92 2.30 -1.51
CA ILE A 18 -6.51 1.97 -1.28
C ILE A 18 -6.29 0.46 -1.38
N LYS A 19 -5.08 0.09 -1.82
CA LYS A 19 -4.57 -1.27 -1.87
C LYS A 19 -3.12 -1.26 -1.40
N VAL A 20 -2.77 -2.09 -0.43
CA VAL A 20 -1.40 -2.21 0.09
C VAL A 20 -1.02 -3.68 0.13
N ARG A 21 0.20 -3.99 -0.30
CA ARG A 21 0.78 -5.33 -0.18
C ARG A 21 2.19 -5.23 0.34
N SER A 22 2.60 -6.15 1.22
CA SER A 22 4.00 -6.41 1.52
C SER A 22 4.29 -7.88 1.29
N GLU A 23 5.51 -8.20 0.88
CA GLU A 23 5.95 -9.55 0.55
C GLU A 23 7.43 -9.70 0.88
N ILE A 24 7.79 -10.76 1.61
CA ILE A 24 9.18 -11.20 1.72
C ILE A 24 9.42 -12.25 0.65
N LEU A 25 10.36 -11.94 -0.25
CA LEU A 25 10.81 -12.82 -1.32
C LEU A 25 11.74 -13.92 -0.78
N ARG A 26 12.00 -14.94 -1.60
CA ARG A 26 12.80 -16.10 -1.19
C ARG A 26 14.25 -15.78 -0.83
N ASP A 27 14.80 -14.72 -1.41
CA ASP A 27 16.14 -14.18 -1.13
C ASP A 27 16.17 -13.32 0.16
N GLY A 28 15.02 -13.11 0.80
CA GLY A 28 14.86 -12.31 2.01
C GLY A 28 14.58 -10.83 1.74
N SER A 29 14.49 -10.41 0.48
CA SER A 29 14.15 -9.03 0.14
C SER A 29 12.69 -8.72 0.43
N LEU A 30 12.44 -7.54 1.02
CA LEU A 30 11.10 -6.98 1.19
C LEU A 30 10.68 -6.27 -0.10
N LYS A 31 9.50 -6.60 -0.60
CA LYS A 31 8.83 -5.89 -1.69
C LYS A 31 7.47 -5.38 -1.22
N MET A 32 7.13 -4.16 -1.61
CA MET A 32 5.83 -3.57 -1.31
C MET A 32 5.13 -3.01 -2.53
N PHE A 33 3.81 -2.99 -2.43
CA PHE A 33 2.91 -2.33 -3.35
C PHE A 33 2.00 -1.35 -2.61
N ILE A 34 1.82 -0.15 -3.15
CA ILE A 34 0.79 0.82 -2.72
C ILE A 34 0.04 1.31 -3.96
N GLY A 35 -1.26 1.07 -3.98
CA GLY A 35 -2.20 1.59 -4.98
C GLY A 35 -3.26 2.48 -4.32
N ILE A 36 -3.51 3.64 -4.89
CA ILE A 36 -4.51 4.62 -4.46
C ILE A 36 -5.29 5.06 -5.69
N TYR A 37 -6.61 4.91 -5.63
CA TYR A 37 -7.51 5.12 -6.76
C TYR A 37 -8.66 6.04 -6.35
N LYS A 38 -9.08 6.91 -7.26
CA LYS A 38 -10.33 7.67 -7.13
C LYS A 38 -11.55 6.74 -7.31
N PRO A 39 -12.76 7.16 -6.91
CA PRO A 39 -13.99 6.38 -7.12
C PRO A 39 -14.28 6.04 -8.58
N ASP A 40 -13.84 6.88 -9.51
CA ASP A 40 -13.95 6.67 -10.96
C ASP A 40 -12.92 5.64 -11.50
N GLY A 41 -12.04 5.13 -10.64
CA GLY A 41 -10.96 4.20 -10.99
C GLY A 41 -9.67 4.89 -11.44
N SER A 42 -9.61 6.21 -11.52
CA SER A 42 -8.40 6.95 -11.88
C SER A 42 -7.30 6.73 -10.84
N VAL A 43 -6.07 6.50 -11.32
CA VAL A 43 -4.90 6.29 -10.46
C VAL A 43 -4.44 7.62 -9.84
N ILE A 44 -4.21 7.61 -8.54
CA ILE A 44 -3.56 8.70 -7.79
C ILE A 44 -2.10 8.32 -7.52
N VAL A 45 -1.89 7.11 -6.99
CA VAL A 45 -0.58 6.52 -6.75
C VAL A 45 -0.65 5.05 -7.13
N GLU A 46 0.36 4.57 -7.83
CA GLU A 46 0.60 3.15 -7.98
C GLU A 46 2.11 2.92 -7.97
N ASP A 47 2.60 2.31 -6.91
CA ASP A 47 4.02 2.00 -6.73
C ASP A 47 4.14 0.52 -6.36
N ASN A 48 4.91 -0.22 -7.16
CA ASN A 48 5.05 -1.68 -7.07
C ASN A 48 6.45 -2.11 -6.59
N ASP A 49 7.35 -1.17 -6.30
CA ASP A 49 8.74 -1.46 -5.97
C ASP A 49 9.22 -0.67 -4.73
N LEU A 50 8.29 -0.48 -3.78
CA LEU A 50 8.64 0.12 -2.50
C LEU A 50 9.39 -0.89 -1.65
N ALA A 51 10.49 -0.44 -1.06
CA ALA A 51 11.26 -1.19 -0.07
C ALA A 51 11.74 -0.21 1.01
N PRO A 52 10.89 0.12 2.01
CA PRO A 52 11.30 1.01 3.08
C PRO A 52 12.44 0.36 3.89
N ASP A 53 13.58 1.04 3.94
CA ASP A 53 14.76 0.57 4.67
C ASP A 53 14.50 0.50 6.18
N GLY A 54 15.01 -0.57 6.80
CA GLY A 54 15.01 -0.72 8.26
C GLY A 54 13.69 -1.18 8.87
N LEU A 55 12.67 -1.50 8.07
CA LEU A 55 11.41 -2.09 8.53
C LEU A 55 11.34 -3.58 8.21
N ASP A 56 10.73 -4.35 9.10
CA ASP A 56 10.30 -5.70 8.75
C ASP A 56 9.01 -5.68 7.90
N MET A 57 8.54 -6.84 7.46
CA MET A 57 7.37 -6.94 6.57
C MET A 57 6.06 -6.47 7.22
N GLU A 58 5.91 -6.64 8.53
CA GLU A 58 4.70 -6.23 9.27
C GLU A 58 4.72 -4.71 9.49
N ASP A 59 5.85 -4.16 9.95
CA ASP A 59 6.02 -2.72 10.11
C ASP A 59 5.90 -1.97 8.79
N ALA A 60 6.48 -2.51 7.72
CA ALA A 60 6.38 -1.93 6.38
C ALA A 60 4.94 -1.95 5.87
N PHE A 61 4.17 -3.00 6.19
CA PHE A 61 2.76 -3.09 5.83
C PHE A 61 1.90 -2.04 6.53
N GLU A 62 2.07 -1.87 7.85
CA GLU A 62 1.37 -0.85 8.62
C GLU A 62 1.72 0.56 8.14
N TRP A 63 3.01 0.83 7.92
CA TRP A 63 3.48 2.08 7.33
C TRP A 63 2.83 2.34 5.95
N GLY A 64 2.71 1.32 5.11
CA GLY A 64 2.08 1.41 3.80
C GLY A 64 0.60 1.77 3.88
N ILE A 65 -0.13 1.19 4.83
CA ILE A 65 -1.54 1.49 5.08
C ILE A 65 -1.70 2.94 5.52
N ASP A 66 -0.91 3.40 6.49
CA ASP A 66 -1.00 4.78 6.99
C ASP A 66 -0.62 5.81 5.91
N ARG A 67 0.42 5.52 5.13
CA ARG A 67 0.79 6.35 3.97
C ARG A 67 -0.34 6.42 2.95
N ALA A 68 -0.93 5.28 2.59
CA ALA A 68 -2.00 5.23 1.60
C ALA A 68 -3.26 5.95 2.09
N LYS A 69 -3.64 5.78 3.36
CA LYS A 69 -4.74 6.50 4.01
C LYS A 69 -4.53 8.00 3.99
N LYS A 70 -3.32 8.46 4.35
CA LYS A 70 -2.99 9.89 4.36
C LYS A 70 -3.17 10.50 2.97
N ILE A 71 -2.52 9.94 1.96
CA ILE A 71 -2.58 10.45 0.57
C ILE A 71 -4.00 10.36 0.02
N GLY A 72 -4.70 9.25 0.26
CA GLY A 72 -6.07 9.04 -0.20
C GLY A 72 -7.08 10.00 0.45
N SER A 73 -6.94 10.29 1.74
CA SER A 73 -7.83 11.19 2.48
C SER A 73 -7.62 12.66 2.11
N GLU A 74 -6.41 13.03 1.66
CA GLU A 74 -6.10 14.39 1.18
C GLU A 74 -6.73 14.70 -0.19
N GLN A 75 -7.24 13.68 -0.90
CA GLN A 75 -7.90 13.89 -2.19
C GLN A 75 -9.26 14.57 -2.02
N LYS A 76 -9.43 15.71 -2.70
CA LYS A 76 -10.72 16.35 -2.89
C LYS A 76 -11.47 15.62 -3.98
N VAL A 77 -12.19 14.57 -3.59
CA VAL A 77 -13.13 13.89 -4.46
C VAL A 77 -14.49 14.51 -4.20
N GLN A 78 -15.11 15.06 -5.26
CA GLN A 78 -16.34 15.83 -5.21
C GLN A 78 -17.50 14.99 -5.71
#